data_AF-A0A955YUA6-F1
#
_entry.id   AF-A0A955YUA6-F1
#
_cell.length_a   1.000
_cell.length_b   1.000
_cell.length_c   1.000
_cell.angle_alpha   90.00
_cell.angle_beta   90.00
_cell.angle_gamma   90.00
#
_symmetry.space_group_name_H-M   'P 1'
#
loop_
_entity.id
_entity.type
_entity.pdbx_description
1 polymer ?
#
loop_
_entity_poly.entity_id
_entity_poly.type
_entity_poly.pdbx_seq_one_letter_code
_entity_poly.pdbx_strand_id
1 'polypeptide(L)'
;MNIPEPLLPLFDEGLVDEVLRPLMSGKEASVYLVRAHGQRCVAKVYKDAQHRSFHQRAAYSEGRQVRNTRQRRAMQKGTGYGKALLEAEWQNAEVAALYRLREAGVRVPEPYHHADNVLLMELVKDDAGEPAPRLYDIRFS
;
A
#
# COMPACT_ATOMS: atom_id res chain seq x y z
N MET A 1 -12.96 -18.17 10.85
CA MET A 1 -12.64 -16.98 10.03
C MET A 1 -11.13 -16.96 9.88
N ASN A 2 -10.59 -16.87 8.66
CA ASN A 2 -9.13 -17.00 8.45
C ASN A 2 -8.56 -15.62 8.10
N ILE A 3 -8.02 -14.92 9.09
CA ILE A 3 -7.41 -13.59 8.91
C ILE A 3 -5.98 -13.83 8.42
N PRO A 4 -5.57 -13.25 7.27
CA PRO A 4 -4.18 -13.32 6.82
C PRO A 4 -3.23 -12.78 7.90
N GLU A 5 -2.11 -13.47 8.13
CA GLU A 5 -1.11 -13.12 9.14
C GLU A 5 -0.73 -11.61 9.14
N PRO A 6 -0.52 -10.94 7.99
CA PRO A 6 -0.16 -9.51 7.99
C PRO A 6 -1.29 -8.57 8.46
N LEU A 7 -2.53 -9.03 8.55
CA LEU A 7 -3.68 -8.24 9.01
C LEU A 7 -4.02 -8.52 10.48
N LEU A 8 -3.37 -9.49 11.13
CA LEU A 8 -3.60 -9.79 12.54
C LEU A 8 -3.34 -8.58 13.45
N PRO A 9 -2.25 -7.80 13.30
CA PRO A 9 -2.01 -6.63 14.15
C PRO A 9 -3.16 -5.61 14.08
N LEU A 10 -3.62 -5.30 12.87
CA LEU A 10 -4.72 -4.35 12.66
C LEU A 10 -6.06 -4.88 13.21
N PHE A 11 -6.25 -6.20 13.18
CA PHE A 11 -7.43 -6.82 13.78
C PHE A 11 -7.38 -6.76 15.31
N ASP A 12 -6.23 -7.12 15.90
CA ASP A 12 -6.02 -7.13 17.34
C ASP A 12 -6.12 -5.71 17.95
N GLU A 13 -5.71 -4.68 17.19
CA GLU A 13 -5.84 -3.27 17.55
C GLU A 13 -7.24 -2.68 17.32
N GLY A 14 -8.16 -3.44 16.71
CA GLY A 14 -9.52 -2.99 16.39
C GLY A 14 -9.61 -1.99 15.25
N LEU A 15 -8.56 -1.88 14.41
CA LEU A 15 -8.56 -1.09 13.18
C LEU A 15 -9.28 -1.81 12.03
N VAL A 16 -9.31 -3.14 12.05
CA VAL A 16 -10.04 -3.98 11.10
C VAL A 16 -10.98 -4.89 11.88
N ASP A 17 -12.27 -4.84 11.56
CA ASP A 17 -13.30 -5.67 12.19
C ASP A 17 -13.35 -7.07 11.57
N GLU A 18 -13.13 -7.16 10.25
CA GLU A 18 -13.33 -8.40 9.50
C GLU A 18 -12.56 -8.36 8.17
N VAL A 19 -11.97 -9.49 7.76
CA VAL A 19 -11.45 -9.67 6.40
C VAL A 19 -12.51 -10.39 5.56
N LEU A 20 -13.13 -9.66 4.62
CA LEU A 20 -14.24 -10.16 3.82
C LEU A 20 -13.76 -11.11 2.73
N ARG A 21 -12.78 -10.68 1.93
CA ARG A 21 -12.16 -11.49 0.88
C ARG A 21 -10.88 -10.86 0.32
N PRO A 22 -9.96 -11.64 -0.27
CA PRO A 22 -8.94 -11.12 -1.16
C PRO A 22 -9.59 -10.39 -2.35
N LEU A 23 -9.04 -9.25 -2.74
CA LEU A 23 -9.51 -8.46 -3.87
C LEU A 23 -8.60 -8.65 -5.09
N MET A 24 -7.30 -8.40 -4.92
CA MET A 24 -6.29 -8.56 -5.95
C MET A 24 -4.93 -8.90 -5.33
N SER A 25 -4.09 -9.62 -6.07
CA SER A 25 -2.68 -9.82 -5.72
C SER A 25 -1.82 -9.27 -6.83
N GLY A 26 -0.93 -8.36 -6.47
CA GLY A 26 0.05 -7.78 -7.37
C GLY A 26 1.46 -8.24 -7.03
N LYS A 27 2.41 -7.74 -7.80
CA LYS A 27 3.83 -7.99 -7.59
C LYS A 27 4.38 -7.37 -6.29
N GLU A 28 3.83 -6.22 -5.89
CA GLU A 28 4.35 -5.42 -4.79
C GLU A 28 3.44 -5.43 -3.55
N ALA A 29 2.17 -5.80 -3.71
CA ALA A 29 1.20 -5.83 -2.63
C ALA A 29 0.08 -6.83 -2.90
N SER A 30 -0.55 -7.30 -1.84
CA SER A 30 -1.85 -7.97 -1.88
C SER A 30 -2.91 -7.01 -1.33
N VAL A 31 -4.09 -7.01 -1.94
CA VAL A 31 -5.19 -6.12 -1.61
C VAL A 31 -6.36 -6.96 -1.11
N TYR A 32 -6.89 -6.61 0.05
CA TYR A 32 -8.02 -7.28 0.68
C TYR A 32 -9.19 -6.31 0.84
N LEU A 33 -10.39 -6.82 0.60
CA LEU A 33 -11.62 -6.17 1.02
C LEU A 33 -11.84 -6.50 2.49
N VAL A 34 -11.95 -5.47 3.31
CA VAL A 34 -12.09 -5.59 4.77
C VAL A 34 -13.28 -4.74 5.25
N ARG A 35 -13.71 -4.99 6.48
CA ARG A 35 -14.59 -4.11 7.23
C ARG A 35 -13.79 -3.40 8.32
N ALA A 36 -13.94 -2.09 8.43
CA ALA A 36 -13.38 -1.30 9.52
C ALA A 36 -14.42 -0.27 9.97
N HIS A 37 -14.65 -0.17 11.28
CA HIS A 37 -15.67 0.70 11.87
C HIS A 37 -17.05 0.55 11.19
N GLY A 38 -17.42 -0.68 10.86
CA GLY A 38 -18.70 -1.00 10.20
C GLY A 38 -18.76 -0.72 8.70
N GLN A 39 -17.74 -0.08 8.11
CA GLN A 39 -17.69 0.28 6.69
C GLN A 39 -16.80 -0.67 5.88
N ARG A 40 -17.10 -0.85 4.59
CA ARG A 40 -16.24 -1.61 3.66
C ARG A 40 -15.06 -0.75 3.21
N CYS A 41 -13.85 -1.25 3.42
CA CYS A 41 -12.58 -0.57 3.15
C CYS A 41 -11.62 -1.51 2.39
N VAL A 42 -10.48 -0.97 1.98
CA VAL A 42 -9.40 -1.74 1.37
C VAL A 42 -8.18 -1.76 2.29
N ALA A 43 -7.64 -2.95 2.54
CA ALA A 43 -6.34 -3.13 3.18
C ALA A 43 -5.31 -3.54 2.10
N LYS A 44 -4.35 -2.66 1.82
CA LYS A 44 -3.23 -2.92 0.92
C LYS A 44 -2.02 -3.37 1.74
N VAL A 45 -1.68 -4.64 1.66
CA VAL A 45 -0.57 -5.29 2.36
C VAL A 45 0.65 -5.32 1.44
N TYR A 46 1.72 -4.60 1.78
CA TYR A 46 2.95 -4.60 0.99
C TYR A 46 3.74 -5.90 1.16
N LYS A 47 4.35 -6.37 0.07
CA LYS A 47 5.25 -7.53 0.09
C LYS A 47 6.67 -7.09 0.42
N ASP A 48 7.31 -7.75 1.38
CA ASP A 48 8.71 -7.50 1.74
C ASP A 48 9.62 -7.53 0.53
N ALA A 49 10.66 -6.69 0.54
CA ALA A 49 11.64 -6.60 -0.53
C ALA A 49 12.31 -7.93 -0.95
N GLN A 50 12.28 -8.98 -0.10
CA GLN A 50 12.77 -10.32 -0.42
C GLN A 50 11.76 -11.18 -1.20
N HIS A 51 10.46 -10.88 -1.10
CA HIS A 51 9.36 -11.59 -1.75
C HIS A 51 8.80 -10.87 -2.99
N ARG A 52 9.46 -9.79 -3.45
CA ARG A 52 9.10 -9.08 -4.69
C ARG A 52 9.75 -9.77 -5.89
N SER A 53 8.94 -10.20 -6.86
CA SER A 53 9.40 -10.90 -8.06
C SER A 53 10.05 -10.02 -9.15
N PHE A 54 10.82 -8.96 -8.79
CA PHE A 54 11.61 -8.20 -9.78
C PHE A 54 13.08 -8.04 -9.43
N HIS A 55 13.91 -8.35 -10.42
CA HIS A 55 15.36 -8.36 -10.34
C HIS A 55 16.05 -7.12 -10.96
N GLN A 56 15.37 -5.98 -11.14
CA GLN A 56 16.01 -4.77 -11.69
C GLN A 56 15.72 -3.52 -10.85
N ARG A 57 16.72 -3.11 -10.05
CA ARG A 57 16.69 -1.98 -9.09
C ARG A 57 17.33 -0.68 -9.62
N ALA A 58 17.95 -0.70 -10.80
CA ALA A 58 18.87 0.37 -11.20
C ALA A 58 18.17 1.68 -11.65
N ALA A 59 16.99 1.62 -12.27
CA ALA A 59 16.42 2.79 -12.94
C ALA A 59 15.62 3.77 -12.05
N TYR A 60 15.26 3.41 -10.81
CA TYR A 60 14.37 4.23 -9.97
C TYR A 60 15.08 5.12 -8.94
N SER A 61 16.40 5.01 -8.82
CA SER A 61 17.19 5.69 -7.77
C SER A 61 17.72 7.06 -8.18
N GLU A 62 17.67 7.42 -9.47
CA GLU A 62 18.38 8.58 -10.01
C GLU A 62 17.76 9.96 -9.67
N GLY A 63 16.54 10.01 -9.09
CA GLY A 63 15.85 11.27 -8.80
C GLY A 63 15.63 11.62 -7.33
N ARG A 64 15.99 10.75 -6.37
CA ARG A 64 15.50 10.86 -4.98
C ARG A 64 16.63 11.23 -4.01
N GLN A 65 16.75 12.52 -3.67
CA GLN A 65 17.70 12.97 -2.65
C GLN A 65 17.13 12.85 -1.24
N VAL A 66 17.71 11.94 -0.46
CA VAL A 66 17.52 11.88 1.00
C VAL A 66 18.34 12.99 1.68
N ARG A 67 17.65 13.84 2.45
CA ARG A 67 18.22 15.02 3.14
C ARG A 67 19.29 14.65 4.18
N ASN A 68 19.33 13.41 4.67
CA ASN A 68 20.30 12.96 5.67
C ASN A 68 21.43 12.11 5.03
N THR A 69 22.68 12.58 5.14
CA THR A 69 23.87 11.98 4.53
C THR A 69 24.23 10.60 5.08
N ARG A 70 23.88 10.29 6.34
CA ARG A 70 24.11 8.98 6.97
C ARG A 70 23.17 7.90 6.41
N GLN A 71 21.91 8.26 6.23
CA GLN A 71 20.87 7.40 5.66
C GLN A 71 21.17 7.08 4.19
N ARG A 72 21.57 8.09 3.41
CA ARG A 72 21.99 7.92 2.01
C ARG A 72 23.13 6.90 1.83
N ARG A 73 24.13 6.91 2.71
CA ARG A 73 25.24 5.94 2.67
C ARG A 73 24.79 4.52 3.03
N ALA A 74 23.86 4.36 3.97
CA ALA A 74 23.30 3.05 4.30
C ALA A 74 22.47 2.47 3.13
N MET A 75 21.69 3.32 2.44
CA MET A 75 20.93 2.96 1.25
C MET A 75 21.83 2.60 0.06
N GLN A 76 22.88 3.39 -0.19
CA GLN A 76 23.89 3.12 -1.23
C GLN A 76 24.69 1.83 -0.98
N LYS A 77 24.95 1.48 0.29
CA LYS A 77 25.65 0.23 0.67
C LYS A 77 24.74 -1.00 0.68
N GLY A 78 23.42 -0.87 0.49
CA GLY A 78 22.49 -1.99 0.41
C GLY A 78 22.40 -2.85 1.66
N THR A 79 22.74 -2.32 2.84
CA THR A 79 22.67 -3.06 4.11
C THR A 79 21.22 -3.40 4.46
N GLY A 80 20.97 -4.41 5.31
CA GLY A 80 19.60 -4.77 5.73
C GLY A 80 18.82 -3.57 6.28
N TYR A 81 19.48 -2.74 7.09
CA TYR A 81 18.95 -1.46 7.57
C TYR A 81 18.69 -0.43 6.44
N GLY A 82 19.59 -0.33 5.45
CA GLY A 82 19.39 0.55 4.29
C GLY A 82 18.23 0.11 3.39
N LYS A 83 17.98 -1.20 3.26
CA LYS A 83 16.83 -1.76 2.55
C LYS A 83 15.52 -1.47 3.29
N ALA A 84 15.48 -1.68 4.61
CA ALA A 84 14.32 -1.35 5.45
C ALA A 84 14.00 0.15 5.44
N LEU A 85 15.02 1.02 5.46
CA LEU A 85 14.84 2.46 5.37
C LEU A 85 14.29 2.92 4.01
N LEU A 86 14.81 2.33 2.92
CA LEU A 86 14.27 2.53 1.56
C LEU A 86 12.79 2.10 1.46
N GLU A 87 12.44 1.01 2.12
CA GLU A 87 11.09 0.45 2.11
C GLU A 87 10.11 1.31 2.89
N ALA A 88 10.50 1.76 4.09
CA ALA A 88 9.75 2.75 4.86
C ALA A 88 9.60 4.09 4.10
N GLU A 89 10.66 4.59 3.45
CA GLU A 89 10.56 5.79 2.60
C GLU A 89 9.64 5.59 1.39
N TRP A 90 9.60 4.40 0.80
CA TRP A 90 8.74 4.11 -0.35
C TRP A 90 7.27 4.02 0.02
N GLN A 91 6.93 3.35 1.13
CA GLN A 91 5.57 3.32 1.67
C GLN A 91 5.10 4.73 2.07
N ASN A 92 5.98 5.49 2.74
CA ASN A 92 5.73 6.89 3.05
C ASN A 92 5.54 7.74 1.79
N ALA A 93 6.20 7.42 0.67
CA ALA A 93 6.05 8.14 -0.58
C ALA A 93 4.69 7.89 -1.26
N GLU A 94 4.17 6.65 -1.23
CA GLU A 94 2.82 6.36 -1.76
C GLU A 94 1.75 7.10 -0.95
N VAL A 95 1.82 6.98 0.38
CA VAL A 95 0.88 7.69 1.27
C VAL A 95 0.99 9.20 1.07
N ALA A 96 2.21 9.75 1.01
CA ALA A 96 2.41 11.18 0.73
C ALA A 96 1.89 11.61 -0.65
N ALA A 97 2.00 10.75 -1.67
CA ALA A 97 1.44 11.03 -2.99
C ALA A 97 -0.09 11.08 -2.95
N LEU A 98 -0.75 10.15 -2.24
CA LEU A 98 -2.20 10.17 -2.06
C LEU A 98 -2.65 11.46 -1.36
N TYR A 99 -1.98 11.87 -0.29
CA TYR A 99 -2.30 13.14 0.39
C TYR A 99 -2.12 14.36 -0.53
N ARG A 100 -1.00 14.45 -1.26
CA ARG A 100 -0.75 15.54 -2.21
C ARG A 100 -1.79 15.60 -3.34
N LEU A 101 -2.17 14.46 -3.89
CA LEU A 101 -3.16 14.38 -4.96
C LEU A 101 -4.55 14.79 -4.45
N ARG A 102 -4.93 14.33 -3.25
CA ARG A 102 -6.16 14.76 -2.56
C ARG A 102 -6.17 16.27 -2.33
N GLU A 103 -5.10 16.84 -1.79
CA GLU A 103 -4.96 18.29 -1.56
C GLU A 103 -5.08 19.10 -2.86
N ALA A 104 -4.64 18.52 -3.98
CA ALA A 104 -4.81 19.10 -5.31
C ALA A 104 -6.20 18.87 -5.93
N GLY A 105 -7.14 18.25 -5.21
CA GLY A 105 -8.50 17.96 -5.68
C GLY A 105 -8.61 16.78 -6.66
N VAL A 106 -7.54 15.98 -6.82
CA VAL A 106 -7.55 14.79 -7.67
C VAL A 106 -8.28 13.66 -6.93
N ARG A 107 -9.18 12.96 -7.63
CA ARG A 107 -9.87 11.80 -7.08
C ARG A 107 -8.89 10.62 -6.91
N VAL A 108 -8.57 10.33 -5.66
CA VAL A 108 -7.77 9.19 -5.21
C VAL A 108 -8.43 8.49 -4.02
N PRO A 109 -8.19 7.20 -3.75
CA PRO A 109 -8.70 6.55 -2.54
C PRO A 109 -8.23 7.30 -1.29
N GLU A 110 -9.15 7.64 -0.39
CA GLU A 110 -8.80 8.31 0.85
C GLU A 110 -8.02 7.38 1.79
N PRO A 111 -6.77 7.70 2.18
CA PRO A 111 -6.03 6.91 3.15
C PRO A 111 -6.60 7.13 4.56
N TYR A 112 -6.79 6.05 5.32
CA TYR A 112 -7.28 6.09 6.70
C TYR A 112 -6.16 5.85 7.71
N HIS A 113 -5.37 4.79 7.51
CA HIS A 113 -4.31 4.41 8.44
C HIS A 113 -3.17 3.69 7.71
N HIS A 114 -1.94 3.83 8.21
CA HIS A 114 -0.79 3.09 7.71
C HIS A 114 0.03 2.54 8.89
N ALA A 115 0.00 1.22 9.08
CA ALA A 115 0.73 0.51 10.12
C ALA A 115 1.12 -0.87 9.62
N ASP A 116 2.22 -1.42 10.13
CA ASP A 116 2.68 -2.80 9.87
C ASP A 116 2.68 -3.23 8.39
N ASN A 117 3.19 -2.37 7.50
CA ASN A 117 3.19 -2.61 6.05
C ASN A 117 1.78 -2.77 5.44
N VAL A 118 0.75 -2.24 6.10
CA VAL A 118 -0.63 -2.21 5.63
C VAL A 118 -1.10 -0.77 5.49
N LEU A 119 -1.56 -0.41 4.30
CA LEU A 119 -2.31 0.82 4.07
C LEU A 119 -3.80 0.51 4.05
N LEU A 120 -4.53 1.00 5.05
CA LEU A 120 -5.98 1.00 5.09
C LEU A 120 -6.51 2.26 4.39
N MET A 121 -7.39 2.09 3.41
CA MET A 121 -7.92 3.18 2.60
C MET A 121 -9.35 2.91 2.12
N GLU A 122 -9.94 3.95 1.55
CA GLU A 122 -11.27 3.91 0.94
C GLU A 122 -11.39 2.80 -0.11
N LEU A 123 -12.52 2.10 -0.09
CA LEU A 123 -12.94 1.27 -1.22
C LEU A 123 -13.52 2.16 -2.32
N VAL A 124 -12.86 2.22 -3.47
CA VAL A 124 -13.43 2.81 -4.69
C VAL A 124 -14.51 1.87 -5.22
N LYS A 125 -15.73 2.40 -5.39
CA LYS A 125 -16.91 1.62 -5.74
C LYS A 125 -17.45 2.00 -7.12
N ASP A 126 -18.13 1.06 -7.76
CA ASP A 126 -19.04 1.32 -8.86
C ASP A 126 -20.42 1.77 -8.35
N ASP A 127 -21.35 2.01 -9.28
CA ASP A 127 -22.71 2.45 -8.98
C ASP A 127 -23.53 1.40 -8.20
N ALA A 128 -23.11 0.13 -8.22
CA ALA A 128 -23.72 -0.94 -7.44
C ALA A 128 -23.14 -1.03 -6.01
N GLY A 129 -22.15 -0.21 -5.67
CA GLY A 129 -21.47 -0.22 -4.38
C GLY A 129 -20.43 -1.33 -4.23
N GLU A 130 -20.08 -2.01 -5.32
CA GLU A 130 -19.06 -3.05 -5.37
C GLU A 130 -17.70 -2.48 -5.82
N PRO A 131 -16.58 -3.16 -5.57
CA PRO A 131 -15.26 -2.66 -5.96
C PRO A 131 -15.21 -2.28 -7.45
N ALA A 132 -14.84 -1.03 -7.73
CA ALA A 132 -14.81 -0.52 -9.10
C ALA A 132 -13.87 -1.35 -9.98
N PRO A 133 -14.28 -1.70 -11.22
CA PRO A 133 -13.43 -2.42 -12.15
C PRO A 133 -12.24 -1.56 -12.57
N ARG A 134 -11.13 -2.20 -12.95
CA ARG A 134 -10.01 -1.47 -13.55
C ARG A 134 -10.41 -1.02 -14.95
N LEU A 135 -9.82 0.09 -15.38
CA LEU A 135 -10.03 0.62 -16.74
C LEU A 135 -9.77 -0.43 -17.84
N TYR A 136 -8.78 -1.30 -17.64
CA TYR A 136 -8.44 -2.38 -18.57
C TYR A 136 -9.57 -3.43 -18.71
N ASP A 137 -10.35 -3.64 -17.66
CA ASP A 137 -11.41 -4.66 -17.63
C ASP A 137 -12.73 -4.10 -18.21
N ILE A 138 -12.78 -2.80 -18.54
CA ILE A 138 -13.95 -2.13 -19.10
C ILE A 138 -13.86 -2.10 -20.63
N ARG A 139 -14.97 -2.42 -21.31
CA ARG A 139 -15.11 -2.16 -22.75
C ARG A 139 -15.81 -0.82 -22.94
N PHE A 140 -15.16 0.07 -23.70
CA PHE A 140 -15.79 1.28 -24.19
C PHE A 140 -16.58 0.96 -25.46
N SER A 141 -17.84 1.36 -25.49
CA SER A 141 -18.71 1.35 -26.66
C SER A 141 -18.80 2.75 -27.25
#